data_AF-A0A246I2X1-F1
#
_entry.id   AF-A0A246I2X1-F1
#
_cell.length_a   1.000
_cell.length_b   1.000
_cell.length_c   1.000
_cell.angle_alpha   90.00
_cell.angle_beta   90.00
_cell.angle_gamma   90.00
#
_symmetry.space_group_name_H-M   'P 1'
#
loop_
_entity.id
_entity.type
_entity.pdbx_description
1 polymer ?
#
loop_
_entity_poly.entity_id
_entity_poly.type
_entity_poly.pdbx_seq_one_letter_code
_entity_poly.pdbx_strand_id
1 'polypeptide(L)'
;MHAQDSQVFTMSGEILPGVCKVAFPDVDLGSHQASLFTGSYATAYIDFSGTVSDCDAQVLRVAMTFTGAADSGNASLFQGVSGVGIELVRVVGAVNVPIAPGGNTQYATAAGVYPFRARFRQSATTVGAGRVTRPITVSLTYN
;
A
#
# COMPACT_ATOMS: atom_id res chain seq x y z
N MET A 1 34.31 48.74 -9.98
CA MET A 1 33.08 48.02 -10.40
C MET A 1 33.00 46.79 -9.50
N HIS A 2 32.05 46.73 -8.56
CA HIS A 2 31.85 45.54 -7.72
C HIS A 2 30.82 44.65 -8.41
N ALA A 3 31.22 43.44 -8.78
CA ALA A 3 30.30 42.43 -9.29
C ALA A 3 29.58 41.79 -8.10
N GLN A 4 28.26 41.76 -8.16
CA GLN A 4 27.41 41.07 -7.20
C GLN A 4 26.58 40.06 -7.97
N ASP A 5 26.49 38.85 -7.45
CA ASP A 5 25.67 37.77 -8.00
C ASP A 5 24.66 37.30 -6.94
N SER A 6 23.49 36.88 -7.39
CA SER A 6 22.43 36.37 -6.53
C SER A 6 21.65 35.27 -7.24
N GLN A 7 21.35 34.21 -6.48
CA GLN A 7 20.60 33.06 -6.97
C GLN A 7 19.40 32.81 -6.04
N VAL A 8 18.24 32.56 -6.64
CA VAL A 8 17.05 32.10 -5.94
C VAL A 8 17.06 30.57 -5.87
N PHE A 9 16.65 30.00 -4.74
CA PHE A 9 16.35 28.57 -4.61
C PHE A 9 14.98 28.38 -3.95
N THR A 10 14.41 27.20 -4.14
CA THR A 10 13.08 26.86 -3.64
C THR A 10 13.18 26.03 -2.36
N MET A 11 12.38 26.38 -1.36
CA MET A 11 12.15 25.56 -0.17
C MET A 11 10.74 24.97 -0.25
N SER A 12 10.61 23.67 0.02
CA SER A 12 9.33 22.98 0.12
C SER A 12 9.24 22.25 1.45
N GLY A 13 8.08 22.31 2.09
CA GLY A 13 7.76 21.60 3.31
C GLY A 13 6.25 21.42 3.42
N GLU A 14 5.82 20.47 4.24
CA GLU A 14 4.41 20.17 4.51
C GLU A 14 4.15 20.31 6.00
N ILE A 15 3.10 21.05 6.38
CA ILE A 15 2.63 21.14 7.77
C ILE A 15 1.39 20.24 7.87
N LEU A 16 1.56 19.06 8.45
CA LEU A 16 0.48 18.10 8.60
C LEU A 16 -0.42 18.46 9.79
N PRO A 17 -1.75 18.37 9.66
CA PRO A 17 -2.69 18.70 10.73
C PRO A 17 -2.77 17.65 11.86
N GLY A 18 -2.05 16.52 11.79
CA GLY A 18 -2.29 15.39 12.69
C GLY A 18 -1.09 14.50 12.99
N VAL A 19 -0.83 14.37 14.30
CA VAL A 19 -0.39 13.24 15.13
C VAL A 19 0.64 12.20 14.63
N CYS A 20 0.73 11.84 13.36
CA CYS A 20 1.81 11.05 12.75
C CYS A 20 1.86 11.30 11.24
N LYS A 21 3.06 11.27 10.65
CA LYS A 21 3.25 11.20 9.20
C LYS A 21 3.19 9.75 8.73
N VAL A 22 2.46 9.47 7.65
CA VAL A 22 2.41 8.15 7.01
C VAL A 22 2.90 8.24 5.56
N ALA A 23 3.72 7.28 5.14
CA ALA A 23 4.25 7.21 3.80
C ALA A 23 4.29 5.76 3.29
N PHE A 24 3.85 5.56 2.05
CA PHE A 24 3.94 4.30 1.33
C PHE A 24 4.56 4.56 -0.04
N PRO A 25 5.44 3.68 -0.54
CA PRO A 25 5.93 3.77 -1.90
C PRO A 25 4.87 3.30 -2.90
N ASP A 26 4.96 3.77 -4.14
CA ASP A 26 4.29 3.11 -5.25
C ASP A 26 4.88 1.71 -5.46
N VAL A 27 4.02 0.71 -5.72
CA VAL A 27 4.42 -0.69 -5.87
C VAL A 27 4.11 -1.16 -7.28
N ASP A 28 5.14 -1.55 -8.02
CA ASP A 28 5.00 -2.21 -9.32
C ASP A 28 4.93 -3.74 -9.13
N LEU A 29 3.79 -4.33 -9.46
CA LEU A 29 3.57 -5.78 -9.42
C LEU A 29 4.09 -6.51 -10.67
N GLY A 30 4.65 -5.76 -11.62
CA GLY A 30 5.21 -6.26 -12.87
C GLY A 30 4.15 -6.56 -13.94
N SER A 31 4.64 -6.97 -15.10
CA SER A 31 3.81 -7.38 -16.25
C SER A 31 3.80 -8.90 -16.38
N HIS A 32 2.60 -9.48 -16.50
CA HIS A 32 2.39 -10.94 -16.56
C HIS A 32 1.47 -11.29 -17.73
N GLN A 33 1.71 -12.44 -18.38
CA GLN A 33 0.83 -12.90 -19.45
C GLN A 33 -0.48 -13.45 -18.84
N ALA A 34 -1.62 -13.02 -19.39
CA ALA A 34 -2.93 -13.48 -18.94
C ALA A 34 -3.10 -15.01 -19.05
N SER A 35 -2.39 -15.65 -19.99
CA SER A 35 -2.35 -17.11 -20.18
C SER A 35 -1.77 -17.89 -18.99
N LEU A 36 -1.02 -17.25 -18.10
CA LEU A 36 -0.50 -17.88 -16.88
C LEU A 36 -1.61 -18.10 -15.83
N PHE A 37 -2.74 -17.40 -15.95
CA PHE A 37 -3.82 -17.44 -14.98
C PHE A 37 -4.80 -18.59 -15.27
N THR A 38 -4.38 -19.82 -14.95
CA THR A 38 -5.07 -21.07 -15.31
C THR A 38 -5.96 -21.69 -14.21
N GLY A 39 -6.61 -20.87 -13.39
CA GLY A 39 -7.68 -21.30 -12.47
C GLY A 39 -7.38 -21.18 -10.98
N SER A 40 -6.12 -20.88 -10.61
CA SER A 40 -5.73 -20.59 -9.21
C SER A 40 -4.38 -19.87 -9.11
N TYR A 41 -3.91 -19.29 -10.21
CA TYR A 41 -2.59 -18.70 -10.29
C TYR A 41 -2.45 -17.47 -9.39
N ALA A 42 -1.27 -17.33 -8.80
CA ALA A 42 -0.85 -16.12 -8.12
C ALA A 42 0.61 -15.84 -8.47
N THR A 43 0.96 -14.57 -8.64
CA THR A 43 2.35 -14.18 -8.89
C THR A 43 3.20 -14.33 -7.63
N ALA A 44 4.51 -14.17 -7.77
CA ALA A 44 5.38 -13.98 -6.62
C ALA A 44 4.98 -12.70 -5.86
N TYR A 45 5.28 -12.67 -4.56
CA TYR A 45 5.12 -11.48 -3.75
C TYR A 45 6.19 -10.45 -4.08
N ILE A 46 5.77 -9.19 -4.10
CA ILE A 46 6.66 -8.03 -4.09
C ILE A 46 6.66 -7.46 -2.68
N ASP A 47 7.84 -7.38 -2.08
CA ASP A 47 8.07 -6.78 -0.77
C ASP A 47 8.07 -5.25 -0.87
N PHE A 48 7.42 -4.58 0.08
CA PHE A 48 7.52 -3.14 0.26
C PHE A 48 7.30 -2.78 1.74
N SER A 49 7.52 -1.51 2.10
CA SER A 49 7.34 -1.07 3.49
C SER A 49 6.57 0.24 3.55
N GLY A 50 5.60 0.29 4.47
CA GLY A 50 4.97 1.54 4.90
C GLY A 50 5.72 2.10 6.09
N THR A 51 5.88 3.41 6.15
CA THR A 51 6.53 4.10 7.27
C THR A 51 5.53 4.99 7.97
N VAL A 52 5.51 4.92 9.30
CA VAL A 52 4.89 5.93 10.15
C VAL A 52 5.99 6.62 10.93
N SER A 53 6.09 7.94 10.80
CA SER A 53 7.12 8.78 11.42
C SER A 53 6.51 10.02 12.04
N ASP A 54 7.35 10.81 12.73
CA ASP A 54 6.98 12.14 13.21
C ASP A 54 5.68 12.15 14.02
N CYS A 55 5.51 11.13 14.87
CA CYS A 55 4.35 11.00 15.72
C CYS A 55 4.43 11.94 16.93
N ASP A 56 3.30 12.50 17.33
CA ASP A 56 3.16 13.18 18.63
C ASP A 56 3.50 12.19 19.75
N ALA A 57 4.19 12.68 20.79
CA ALA A 57 4.63 11.85 21.91
C ALA A 57 3.48 11.18 22.68
N GLN A 58 2.26 11.69 22.58
CA GLN A 58 1.07 11.11 23.21
C GLN A 58 0.47 9.94 22.42
N VAL A 59 0.84 9.77 21.13
CA VAL A 59 0.36 8.65 20.31
C VAL A 59 1.24 7.44 20.56
N LEU A 60 0.69 6.46 21.25
CA LEU A 60 1.41 5.22 21.56
C LEU A 60 1.11 4.11 20.54
N ARG A 61 -0.10 4.11 19.97
CA ARG A 61 -0.55 3.08 19.03
C ARG A 61 -1.27 3.70 17.84
N VAL A 62 -1.10 3.04 16.70
CA VAL A 62 -1.83 3.36 15.47
C VAL A 62 -2.57 2.14 14.97
N ALA A 63 -3.71 2.37 14.35
CA ALA A 63 -4.36 1.41 13.50
C ALA A 63 -4.39 1.93 12.06
N MET A 64 -3.92 1.11 11.12
CA MET A 64 -4.01 1.39 9.69
C MET A 64 -5.23 0.71 9.11
N THR A 65 -6.05 1.47 8.40
CA THR A 65 -7.16 0.95 7.60
C THR A 65 -6.83 1.13 6.12
N PHE A 66 -6.89 0.03 5.36
CA PHE A 66 -6.59 0.03 3.93
C PHE A 66 -7.89 -0.01 3.14
N THR A 67 -8.21 1.07 2.44
CA THR A 67 -9.46 1.22 1.70
C THR A 67 -9.22 1.26 0.19
N GLY A 68 -10.14 0.69 -0.57
CA GLY A 68 -10.07 0.59 -2.01
C GLY A 68 -11.25 -0.22 -2.54
N ALA A 69 -11.43 -0.24 -3.86
CA ALA A 69 -12.44 -1.10 -4.46
C ALA A 69 -12.07 -2.58 -4.24
N ALA A 70 -13.04 -3.40 -3.84
CA ALA A 70 -12.87 -4.83 -3.75
C ALA A 70 -12.99 -5.49 -5.13
N ASP A 71 -12.28 -6.61 -5.31
CA ASP A 71 -12.42 -7.42 -6.52
C ASP A 71 -13.80 -8.10 -6.56
N SER A 72 -14.44 -8.11 -7.74
CA SER A 72 -15.79 -8.65 -7.92
C SER A 72 -15.87 -10.16 -7.83
N GLY A 73 -14.76 -10.87 -8.13
CA GLY A 73 -14.67 -12.32 -8.02
C GLY A 73 -14.26 -12.78 -6.61
N ASN A 74 -13.58 -11.92 -5.86
CA ASN A 74 -13.16 -12.21 -4.48
C ASN A 74 -13.00 -10.93 -3.64
N ALA A 75 -13.97 -10.67 -2.76
CA ALA A 75 -13.98 -9.47 -1.91
C ALA A 75 -12.85 -9.40 -0.87
N SER A 76 -12.06 -10.47 -0.68
CA SER A 76 -10.84 -10.42 0.15
C SER A 76 -9.64 -9.80 -0.57
N LEU A 77 -9.75 -9.54 -1.88
CA LEU A 77 -8.72 -8.93 -2.71
C LEU A 77 -9.12 -7.50 -3.09
N PHE A 78 -8.13 -6.64 -3.28
CA PHE A 78 -8.34 -5.33 -3.91
C PHE A 78 -8.55 -5.52 -5.42
N GLN A 79 -9.34 -4.64 -6.03
CA GLN A 79 -9.66 -4.69 -7.44
C GLN A 79 -8.40 -4.53 -8.31
N GLY A 80 -8.15 -5.51 -9.18
CA GLY A 80 -7.14 -5.42 -10.23
C GLY A 80 -7.78 -5.26 -11.61
N VAL A 81 -7.49 -6.21 -12.50
CA VAL A 81 -8.15 -6.33 -13.81
C VAL A 81 -9.22 -7.42 -13.77
N SER A 82 -9.99 -7.57 -14.85
CA SER A 82 -11.01 -8.62 -14.93
C SER A 82 -10.42 -10.00 -14.62
N GLY A 83 -10.94 -10.65 -13.56
CA GLY A 83 -10.54 -11.98 -13.12
C GLY A 83 -9.23 -12.07 -12.33
N VAL A 84 -8.60 -10.94 -11.99
CA VAL A 84 -7.38 -10.89 -11.18
C VAL A 84 -7.48 -9.76 -10.15
N GLY A 85 -7.48 -10.13 -8.89
CA GLY A 85 -7.37 -9.20 -7.77
C GLY A 85 -5.92 -9.01 -7.30
N ILE A 86 -5.73 -8.03 -6.42
CA ILE A 86 -4.48 -7.75 -5.72
C ILE A 86 -4.61 -8.29 -4.30
N GLU A 87 -3.77 -9.23 -3.94
CA GLU A 87 -3.65 -9.69 -2.56
C GLU A 87 -2.63 -8.82 -1.84
N LEU A 88 -3.07 -8.11 -0.80
CA LEU A 88 -2.22 -7.36 0.10
C LEU A 88 -2.10 -8.14 1.41
N VAL A 89 -0.88 -8.27 1.92
CA VAL A 89 -0.62 -8.89 3.22
C VAL A 89 0.32 -8.01 4.02
N ARG A 90 0.17 -8.03 5.35
CA ARG A 90 1.24 -7.61 6.26
C ARG A 90 2.08 -8.81 6.67
N VAL A 91 3.33 -8.55 7.00
CA VAL A 91 4.25 -9.59 7.49
C VAL A 91 4.37 -9.50 9.01
N VAL A 92 3.98 -10.56 9.71
CA VAL A 92 4.11 -10.68 11.17
C VAL A 92 5.05 -11.85 11.46
N GLY A 93 6.31 -11.55 11.75
CA GLY A 93 7.37 -12.58 11.80
C GLY A 93 7.53 -13.24 10.43
N ALA A 94 7.27 -14.54 10.34
CA ALA A 94 7.28 -15.28 9.06
C ALA A 94 5.88 -15.44 8.42
N VAL A 95 4.82 -14.91 9.04
CA VAL A 95 3.44 -15.13 8.63
C VAL A 95 2.94 -13.98 7.77
N ASN A 96 2.39 -14.30 6.59
CA ASN A 96 1.65 -13.37 5.77
C ASN A 96 0.19 -13.32 6.26
N VAL A 97 -0.25 -12.15 6.74
CA VAL A 97 -1.62 -11.92 7.21
C VAL A 97 -2.37 -11.08 6.18
N PRO A 98 -3.41 -11.62 5.52
CA PRO A 98 -4.18 -10.87 4.52
C PRO A 98 -4.83 -9.61 5.06
N ILE A 99 -4.83 -8.57 4.23
CA ILE A 99 -5.54 -7.32 4.45
C ILE A 99 -6.56 -7.21 3.33
N ALA A 100 -7.84 -7.37 3.67
CA ALA A 100 -8.93 -7.14 2.74
C ALA A 100 -9.21 -5.63 2.58
N PRO A 101 -9.87 -5.20 1.50
CA PRO A 101 -10.41 -3.84 1.38
C PRO A 101 -11.30 -3.48 2.59
N GLY A 102 -11.02 -2.34 3.21
CA GLY A 102 -11.66 -1.90 4.46
C GLY A 102 -11.07 -2.54 5.73
N GLY A 103 -10.09 -3.43 5.60
CA GLY A 103 -9.43 -4.11 6.71
C GLY A 103 -8.67 -3.13 7.60
N ASN A 104 -8.83 -3.29 8.91
CA ASN A 104 -8.12 -2.53 9.94
C ASN A 104 -7.05 -3.43 10.59
N THR A 105 -5.83 -2.92 10.73
CA THR A 105 -4.77 -3.54 11.53
C THR A 105 -4.28 -2.56 12.59
N GLN A 106 -4.31 -3.00 13.85
CA GLN A 106 -3.66 -2.31 14.95
C GLN A 106 -2.19 -2.71 15.09
N TYR A 107 -1.32 -1.73 15.31
CA TYR A 107 0.10 -1.91 15.56
C TYR A 107 0.45 -1.57 17.01
N ALA A 108 1.46 -2.27 17.54
CA ALA A 108 1.88 -2.13 18.94
C ALA A 108 2.61 -0.80 19.21
N THR A 109 3.27 -0.25 18.19
CA THR A 109 3.93 1.05 18.23
C THR A 109 3.27 1.99 17.23
N ALA A 110 3.26 3.29 17.53
CA ALA A 110 2.75 4.33 16.65
C ALA A 110 3.67 4.60 15.45
N ALA A 111 4.95 4.84 15.73
CA ALA A 111 5.97 5.04 14.72
C ALA A 111 6.72 3.73 14.42
N GLY A 112 7.17 3.58 13.18
CA GLY A 112 7.94 2.43 12.74
C GLY A 112 7.88 2.19 11.23
N VAL A 113 8.65 1.18 10.82
CA VAL A 113 8.62 0.62 9.47
C VAL A 113 7.82 -0.69 9.54
N TYR A 114 6.79 -0.78 8.71
CA TYR A 114 5.87 -1.92 8.69
C TYR A 114 6.04 -2.67 7.36
N PRO A 115 6.43 -3.96 7.40
CA PRO A 115 6.64 -4.76 6.19
C PRO A 115 5.31 -5.27 5.62
N PHE A 116 5.14 -5.08 4.32
CA PHE A 116 4.00 -5.55 3.54
C PHE A 116 4.46 -6.32 2.31
N ARG A 117 3.54 -7.11 1.76
CA ARG A 117 3.72 -7.75 0.46
C ARG A 117 2.46 -7.64 -0.36
N ALA A 118 2.61 -7.53 -1.66
CA ALA A 118 1.50 -7.58 -2.59
C ALA A 118 1.79 -8.51 -3.77
N ARG A 119 0.74 -9.07 -4.36
CA ARG A 119 0.82 -9.88 -5.58
C ARG A 119 -0.50 -9.87 -6.35
N PHE A 120 -0.46 -10.26 -7.62
CA PHE A 120 -1.67 -10.59 -8.35
C PHE A 120 -2.14 -12.00 -7.99
N ARG A 121 -3.45 -12.16 -7.82
CA ARG A 121 -4.11 -13.44 -7.55
C ARG A 121 -5.36 -13.58 -8.39
N GLN A 122 -5.47 -14.70 -9.10
CA GLN A 122 -6.63 -15.00 -9.91
C GLN A 122 -7.89 -15.08 -9.03
N SER A 123 -8.96 -14.41 -9.48
CA SER A 123 -10.25 -14.35 -8.81
C SER A 123 -11.41 -14.85 -9.67
N ALA A 124 -11.21 -15.05 -10.98
CA ALA A 124 -12.19 -15.67 -11.87
C ALA A 124 -11.54 -16.63 -12.88
N THR A 125 -12.35 -17.48 -13.51
CA THR A 125 -11.90 -18.46 -14.51
C THR A 125 -11.35 -17.81 -15.78
N THR A 126 -11.92 -16.68 -16.18
CA THR A 126 -11.45 -15.89 -17.32
C THR A 126 -10.71 -14.66 -16.82
N VAL A 127 -9.50 -14.44 -17.33
CA VAL A 127 -8.69 -13.27 -17.03
C VAL A 127 -8.58 -12.38 -18.25
N GLY A 128 -8.93 -11.10 -18.07
CA GLY A 128 -8.76 -10.06 -19.08
C GLY A 128 -7.39 -9.40 -18.99
N ALA A 129 -6.81 -9.04 -20.14
CA ALA A 129 -5.64 -8.19 -20.17
C ALA A 129 -6.01 -6.74 -19.81
N GLY A 130 -5.12 -6.04 -19.11
CA GLY A 130 -5.31 -4.63 -18.75
C GLY A 130 -4.22 -4.11 -17.83
N ARG A 131 -4.26 -2.81 -17.56
CA ARG A 131 -3.35 -2.15 -16.60
C ARG A 131 -4.10 -1.87 -15.29
N VAL A 132 -3.44 -2.15 -14.17
CA VAL A 132 -3.93 -1.79 -12.84
C VAL A 132 -3.31 -0.46 -12.42
N THR A 133 -4.15 0.54 -12.13
CA THR A 133 -3.73 1.86 -11.60
C THR A 133 -4.68 2.35 -10.49
N ARG A 134 -5.34 1.42 -9.80
CA ARG A 134 -6.34 1.74 -8.78
C ARG A 134 -5.61 2.08 -7.47
N PRO A 135 -5.79 3.28 -6.90
CA PRO A 135 -5.15 3.64 -5.63
C PRO A 135 -5.76 2.85 -4.46
N ILE A 136 -4.92 2.47 -3.50
CA ILE A 136 -5.33 1.99 -2.17
C ILE A 136 -5.02 3.11 -1.19
N THR A 137 -6.03 3.57 -0.46
CA THR A 137 -5.90 4.66 0.51
C THR A 137 -5.65 4.09 1.89
N VAL A 138 -4.61 4.59 2.57
CA VAL A 138 -4.30 4.22 3.96
C VAL A 138 -4.76 5.34 4.90
N SER A 139 -5.58 4.99 5.88
CA SER A 139 -6.00 5.90 6.95
C SER A 139 -5.44 5.45 8.28
N LEU A 140 -4.97 6.40 9.10
CA LEU A 140 -4.55 6.15 10.48
C LEU A 140 -5.65 6.54 11.47
N THR A 141 -5.87 5.68 12.46
CA THR A 141 -6.59 6.03 13.69
C THR A 141 -5.66 5.87 14.89
N TYR A 142 -5.72 6.81 15.82
CA TYR A 142 -4.80 6.92 16.95
C TYR A 142 -5.51 6.50 18.24
N ASN A 143 -4.86 5.65 19.04
CA ASN A 143 -5.38 5.17 20.32
C ASN A 143 -4.31 5.25 21.42
#